data_AF-A0A1Y3S6J4-F1
#
_entry.id   AF-A0A1Y3S6J4-F1
#
_cell.length_a   1.000
_cell.length_b   1.000
_cell.length_c   1.000
_cell.angle_alpha   90.00
_cell.angle_beta   90.00
_cell.angle_gamma   90.00
#
_symmetry.space_group_name_H-M   'P 1'
#
loop_
_entity.id
_entity.type
_entity.pdbx_description
1 polymer ?
#
loop_
_entity_poly.entity_id
_entity_poly.type
_entity_poly.pdbx_seq_one_letter_code
_entity_poly.pdbx_strand_id
1 'polypeptide(L)'
;MKELHTCEICGAALPTEQLYHFDGQDLCAQCLDNNTLFCRHCGERIWDSDNAGTADTPLCQNCFDDHYTNCCRCGSLIRESSAYYEEGDEYDERPYCLDCFHTLSRDKPIHDYYYKPEPIFQGEGPRFFGVELELDQGGEEADNARDL
;
A
#
# COMPACT_ATOMS: atom_id res chain seq x y z
N MET A 1 7.98 -2.44 -54.11
CA MET A 1 7.12 -3.35 -53.33
C MET A 1 7.23 -2.90 -51.89
N LYS A 2 6.12 -2.79 -51.13
CA LYS A 2 6.22 -2.53 -49.69
C LYS A 2 6.57 -3.83 -49.00
N GLU A 3 7.62 -3.84 -48.19
CA GLU A 3 7.95 -4.97 -47.34
C GLU A 3 6.86 -5.10 -46.27
N LEU A 4 6.35 -6.32 -46.12
CA LEU A 4 5.33 -6.67 -45.15
C LEU A 4 6.00 -7.53 -44.08
N HIS A 5 5.77 -7.19 -42.83
CA HIS A 5 6.19 -7.98 -41.67
C HIS A 5 4.95 -8.37 -40.87
N THR A 6 5.10 -9.41 -40.06
CA THR A 6 4.01 -10.03 -39.34
C THR A 6 4.05 -9.59 -37.89
N CYS A 7 2.92 -9.10 -37.36
CA CYS A 7 2.77 -8.87 -35.93
C CYS A 7 2.96 -10.18 -35.15
N GLU A 8 3.87 -10.20 -34.18
CA GLU A 8 4.22 -11.43 -33.45
C GLU A 8 3.11 -11.95 -32.52
N ILE A 9 2.15 -11.10 -32.14
CA ILE A 9 1.03 -11.49 -31.27
C ILE A 9 -0.17 -11.99 -32.06
N CYS A 10 -0.65 -11.23 -33.05
CA CYS A 10 -1.89 -11.57 -33.78
C CYS A 10 -1.68 -12.20 -35.16
N GLY A 11 -0.44 -12.23 -35.67
CA GLY A 11 -0.12 -12.80 -36.98
C GLY A 11 -0.55 -11.96 -38.18
N ALA A 12 -1.00 -10.71 -37.98
CA ALA A 12 -1.40 -9.83 -39.08
C ALA A 12 -0.18 -9.37 -39.89
N ALA A 13 -0.22 -9.52 -41.21
CA ALA A 13 0.81 -9.01 -42.12
C ALA A 13 0.53 -7.54 -42.46
N LEU A 14 1.42 -6.66 -42.02
CA LEU A 14 1.30 -5.21 -42.13
C LEU A 14 2.57 -4.61 -42.74
N PRO A 15 2.50 -3.44 -43.38
CA PRO A 15 3.69 -2.70 -43.77
C PRO A 15 4.57 -2.41 -42.54
N THR A 16 5.90 -2.46 -42.70
CA THR A 16 6.86 -2.16 -41.60
C THR A 16 6.57 -0.83 -40.90
N GLU A 17 6.10 0.16 -41.66
CA GLU A 17 5.71 1.50 -41.19
C GLU A 17 4.54 1.51 -40.19
N GLN A 18 3.76 0.43 -40.12
CA GLN A 18 2.60 0.27 -39.23
C GLN A 18 2.89 -0.65 -38.03
N LEU A 19 4.11 -1.16 -37.93
CA LEU A 19 4.57 -1.97 -36.82
C LEU A 19 5.40 -1.12 -35.86
N TYR A 20 5.29 -1.46 -34.59
CA TYR A 20 6.03 -0.86 -33.50
C TYR A 20 6.98 -1.90 -32.95
N HIS A 21 8.26 -1.55 -32.88
CA HIS A 21 9.26 -2.38 -32.24
C HIS A 21 9.21 -2.18 -30.73
N PHE A 22 8.95 -3.25 -29.99
CA PHE A 22 8.89 -3.23 -28.54
C PHE A 22 9.46 -4.53 -27.98
N ASP A 23 10.44 -4.42 -27.07
CA ASP A 23 11.13 -5.53 -26.41
C ASP A 23 11.60 -6.65 -27.36
N GLY A 24 12.20 -6.25 -28.49
CA GLY A 24 12.69 -7.20 -29.49
C GLY A 24 11.62 -7.76 -30.43
N GLN A 25 10.35 -7.36 -30.28
CA GLN A 25 9.23 -7.85 -31.07
C GLN A 25 8.60 -6.78 -31.95
N ASP A 26 8.08 -7.17 -33.12
CA ASP A 26 7.31 -6.28 -33.99
C ASP A 26 5.81 -6.47 -33.79
N LEU A 27 5.13 -5.41 -33.33
CA LEU A 27 3.72 -5.43 -32.93
C LEU A 27 2.88 -4.44 -33.73
N CYS A 28 1.65 -4.80 -34.07
CA CYS A 28 0.69 -3.83 -34.57
C CYS A 28 0.23 -2.90 -33.43
N ALA A 29 -0.25 -1.70 -33.77
CA ALA A 29 -0.73 -0.72 -32.79
C ALA A 29 -1.71 -1.31 -31.75
N GLN A 30 -2.68 -2.11 -32.22
CA GLN A 30 -3.68 -2.72 -31.34
C GLN A 30 -3.06 -3.73 -30.36
N CYS A 31 -2.12 -4.55 -30.83
CA CYS A 31 -1.45 -5.52 -29.97
C CYS A 31 -0.52 -4.83 -28.98
N LEU A 32 0.18 -3.77 -29.41
CA LEU A 32 0.99 -2.97 -28.51
C LEU A 32 0.11 -2.39 -27.38
N ASP A 33 -0.98 -1.70 -27.73
CA ASP A 33 -1.83 -1.03 -26.73
C ASP A 33 -2.59 -2.00 -25.82
N ASN A 34 -2.99 -3.18 -26.32
CA ASN A 34 -3.74 -4.15 -25.51
C ASN A 34 -2.87 -4.98 -24.56
N ASN A 35 -1.58 -5.14 -24.85
CA ASN A 35 -0.70 -6.04 -24.08
C ASN A 35 0.38 -5.28 -23.31
N THR A 36 0.40 -3.95 -23.38
CA THR A 36 1.39 -3.14 -22.66
C THR A 36 0.72 -2.00 -21.91
N LEU A 37 1.36 -1.59 -20.84
CA LEU A 37 0.94 -0.49 -19.98
C LEU A 37 2.09 0.52 -19.86
N PHE A 38 1.78 1.71 -19.35
CA PHE A 38 2.81 2.68 -18.98
C PHE A 38 2.97 2.69 -17.46
N CYS A 39 4.20 2.50 -17.00
CA CYS A 39 4.56 2.66 -15.60
C CYS A 39 4.16 4.05 -15.12
N ARG A 40 3.33 4.12 -14.08
CA ARG A 40 2.80 5.37 -13.54
C ARG A 40 3.88 6.26 -12.92
N HIS A 41 5.02 5.68 -12.54
CA HIS A 41 6.11 6.39 -11.89
C HIS A 41 7.12 6.97 -12.89
N CYS A 42 7.69 6.13 -13.77
CA CYS A 42 8.72 6.57 -14.73
C CYS A 42 8.19 6.84 -16.15
N GLY A 43 6.97 6.42 -16.48
CA GLY A 43 6.40 6.55 -17.83
C GLY A 43 6.92 5.54 -18.85
N GLU A 44 7.74 4.57 -18.44
CA GLU A 44 8.22 3.49 -19.30
C GLU A 44 7.08 2.57 -19.72
N ARG A 45 7.09 2.12 -20.98
CA ARG A 45 6.15 1.11 -21.47
C ARG A 45 6.63 -0.27 -21.01
N ILE A 46 5.75 -1.04 -20.38
CA ILE A 46 5.99 -2.39 -19.87
C ILE A 46 4.95 -3.36 -20.42
N TRP A 47 5.26 -4.65 -20.45
CA TRP A 47 4.22 -5.66 -20.68
C TRP A 47 3.21 -5.66 -19.53
N ASP A 48 1.94 -5.89 -19.84
CA ASP A 48 0.89 -6.06 -18.82
C ASP A 48 1.20 -7.23 -17.88
N SER A 49 1.81 -8.31 -18.42
CA SER A 49 2.31 -9.45 -17.63
C SER A 49 3.41 -9.09 -16.64
N ASP A 50 4.13 -8.00 -16.89
CA ASP A 50 5.29 -7.57 -16.11
C ASP A 50 4.92 -6.41 -15.16
N ASN A 51 3.64 -6.13 -15.01
CA ASN A 51 3.15 -5.13 -14.08
C ASN A 51 3.37 -5.59 -12.64
N ALA A 52 4.35 -4.98 -11.95
CA ALA A 52 4.65 -5.22 -10.55
C ALA A 52 3.68 -4.49 -9.58
N GLY A 53 2.89 -3.55 -10.10
CA GLY A 53 1.95 -2.75 -9.32
C GLY A 53 0.54 -3.34 -9.29
N THR A 54 -0.45 -2.49 -9.57
CA THR A 54 -1.86 -2.89 -9.70
C THR A 54 -2.41 -2.46 -11.06
N ALA A 55 -3.63 -2.89 -11.38
CA ALA A 55 -4.31 -2.44 -12.60
C ALA A 55 -4.48 -0.90 -12.64
N ASP A 56 -4.75 -0.27 -11.48
CA ASP A 56 -4.95 1.18 -11.36
C ASP A 56 -3.63 1.97 -11.23
N THR A 57 -2.57 1.31 -10.79
CA THR A 57 -1.23 1.88 -10.66
C THR A 57 -0.21 0.91 -11.24
N PRO A 58 -0.09 0.84 -12.57
CA PRO A 58 0.89 -0.01 -13.21
C PRO A 58 2.30 0.46 -12.88
N LEU A 59 3.20 -0.46 -12.56
CA LEU A 59 4.59 -0.15 -12.21
C LEU A 59 5.52 -1.14 -12.90
N CYS A 60 6.66 -0.65 -13.39
CA CYS A 60 7.77 -1.52 -13.74
C CYS A 60 8.42 -2.06 -12.46
N GLN A 61 9.11 -3.20 -12.56
CA GLN A 61 9.74 -3.85 -11.42
C GLN A 61 10.68 -2.91 -10.65
N ASN A 62 11.54 -2.17 -11.35
CA ASN A 62 12.48 -1.24 -10.70
C ASN A 62 11.76 -0.15 -9.90
N CYS A 63 10.70 0.46 -10.46
CA CYS A 63 9.96 1.49 -9.74
C CYS A 63 9.19 0.91 -8.55
N PHE A 64 8.72 -0.33 -8.64
CA PHE A 64 8.14 -1.01 -7.49
C PHE A 64 9.21 -1.20 -6.40
N ASP A 65 10.34 -1.83 -6.74
CA ASP A 65 11.42 -2.16 -5.79
C ASP A 65 12.02 -0.91 -5.11
N ASP A 66 12.14 0.20 -5.83
CA ASP A 66 12.79 1.42 -5.31
C ASP A 66 11.86 2.33 -4.47
N HIS A 67 10.54 2.20 -4.62
CA HIS A 67 9.60 3.22 -4.11
C HIS A 67 8.29 2.69 -3.52
N TYR A 68 7.98 1.41 -3.72
CA TYR A 68 6.73 0.80 -3.30
C TYR A 68 6.99 -0.51 -2.56
N THR A 69 5.98 -0.92 -1.80
CA THR A 69 5.94 -2.21 -1.15
C THR A 69 4.47 -2.62 -1.00
N ASN A 70 4.22 -3.84 -0.53
CA ASN A 70 2.88 -4.33 -0.28
C ASN A 70 2.64 -4.47 1.22
N CYS A 71 1.50 -4.01 1.69
CA CYS A 71 1.12 -4.21 3.08
C CYS A 71 1.08 -5.71 3.42
N CYS A 72 1.82 -6.14 4.45
CA CYS A 72 1.89 -7.54 4.86
C CYS A 72 0.55 -8.16 5.29
N ARG A 73 -0.44 -7.32 5.64
CA ARG A 73 -1.75 -7.79 6.12
C ARG A 73 -2.79 -7.85 5.01
N CYS A 74 -2.93 -6.79 4.21
CA CYS A 74 -3.99 -6.71 3.19
C CYS A 74 -3.47 -6.83 1.75
N GLY A 75 -2.15 -6.86 1.54
CA GLY A 75 -1.53 -6.94 0.22
C GLY A 75 -1.65 -5.66 -0.61
N SER A 76 -2.18 -4.57 -0.05
CA SER A 76 -2.34 -3.32 -0.80
C SER A 76 -0.98 -2.71 -1.12
N LEU A 77 -0.85 -2.24 -2.37
CA LEU A 77 0.29 -1.45 -2.83
C LEU A 77 0.36 -0.15 -2.04
N ILE A 78 1.51 0.10 -1.41
CA ILE A 78 1.80 1.30 -0.62
C ILE A 78 3.13 1.88 -1.06
N ARG A 79 3.29 3.19 -0.95
CA ARG A 79 4.61 3.82 -1.09
C ARG A 79 5.44 3.44 0.12
N GLU A 80 6.71 3.08 -0.10
CA GLU A 80 7.64 2.73 0.97
C GLU A 80 7.74 3.87 2.00
N SER A 81 7.82 5.13 1.54
CA SER A 81 7.84 6.32 2.39
C SER A 81 6.55 6.59 3.18
N SER A 82 5.49 5.84 2.92
CA SER A 82 4.20 5.91 3.61
C SER A 82 3.84 4.58 4.31
N ALA A 83 4.77 3.62 4.34
CA ALA A 83 4.62 2.38 5.08
C ALA A 83 4.83 2.61 6.57
N TYR A 84 4.08 1.87 7.38
CA TYR A 84 4.20 1.86 8.83
C TYR A 84 4.76 0.53 9.30
N TYR A 85 5.60 0.56 10.32
CA TYR A 85 6.29 -0.60 10.88
C TYR A 85 6.04 -0.69 12.38
N GLU A 86 5.94 -1.91 12.91
CA GLU A 86 5.80 -2.13 14.35
C GLU A 86 7.14 -1.85 15.05
N GLU A 87 7.13 -1.34 16.29
CA GLU A 87 8.37 -1.03 17.03
C GLU A 87 9.33 -2.22 17.21
N GLY A 88 8.83 -3.46 17.10
CA GLY A 88 9.64 -4.68 17.17
C GLY A 88 10.17 -5.18 15.81
N ASP A 89 9.93 -4.45 14.73
CA ASP A 89 10.39 -4.78 13.38
C ASP A 89 11.70 -4.05 13.09
N GLU A 90 12.82 -4.60 13.58
CA GLU A 90 14.15 -3.98 13.49
C GLU A 90 14.68 -3.83 12.06
N TYR A 91 14.11 -4.55 11.11
CA TYR A 91 14.57 -4.63 9.71
C TYR A 91 13.55 -4.13 8.70
N ASP A 92 12.46 -3.49 9.15
CA ASP A 92 11.37 -3.00 8.30
C ASP A 92 10.83 -4.10 7.35
N GLU A 93 10.79 -5.35 7.82
CA GLU A 93 10.38 -6.51 7.02
C GLU A 93 8.85 -6.63 6.90
N ARG A 94 8.11 -5.92 7.75
CA ARG A 94 6.65 -6.00 7.88
C ARG A 94 6.00 -4.65 7.65
N PRO A 95 6.01 -4.13 6.42
CA PRO A 95 5.32 -2.90 6.08
C PRO A 95 3.80 -3.04 6.18
N TYR A 96 3.15 -2.02 6.76
CA TYR A 96 1.69 -1.92 6.86
C TYR A 96 1.16 -0.63 6.24
N CYS A 97 -0.05 -0.72 5.66
CA CYS A 97 -0.82 0.49 5.40
C CYS A 97 -1.35 1.07 6.72
N LEU A 98 -1.72 2.36 6.69
CA LEU A 98 -2.23 3.08 7.87
C LEU A 98 -3.37 2.34 8.60
N ASP A 99 -4.36 1.84 7.86
CA ASP A 99 -5.52 1.17 8.44
C ASP A 99 -5.15 -0.16 9.12
N CYS A 100 -4.28 -0.95 8.48
CA CYS A 100 -3.78 -2.20 9.04
C CYS A 100 -2.92 -1.95 10.27
N PHE A 101 -2.06 -0.92 10.22
CA PHE A 101 -1.21 -0.52 11.34
C PHE A 101 -2.03 -0.08 12.54
N HIS A 102 -2.99 0.84 12.36
CA HIS A 102 -3.88 1.28 13.45
C HIS A 102 -4.67 0.15 14.08
N THR A 103 -5.08 -0.84 13.28
CA THR A 103 -5.78 -2.01 13.82
C THR A 103 -4.85 -2.83 14.71
N LEU A 104 -3.58 -3.01 14.34
CA LEU A 104 -2.57 -3.68 15.19
C LEU A 104 -2.27 -2.88 16.46
N SER A 105 -2.18 -1.56 16.37
CA SER A 105 -1.94 -0.69 17.53
C SER A 105 -3.11 -0.69 18.52
N ARG A 106 -4.36 -0.83 18.05
CA ARG A 106 -5.54 -0.95 18.92
C ARG A 106 -5.54 -2.24 19.75
N ASP A 107 -4.91 -3.29 19.24
CA ASP A 107 -4.71 -4.55 19.95
C ASP A 107 -3.48 -4.51 20.89
N LYS A 108 -2.81 -3.35 21.04
CA LYS A 108 -1.86 -3.07 22.13
C LYS A 108 -2.57 -2.30 23.25
N PRO A 109 -3.27 -2.98 24.19
CA PRO A 109 -4.02 -2.31 25.27
C PRO A 109 -3.13 -1.64 26.32
N ILE A 110 -1.81 -1.79 26.24
CA ILE A 110 -0.87 -1.27 27.23
C ILE A 110 -0.03 -0.20 26.55
N HIS A 111 -0.37 1.05 26.85
CA HIS A 111 0.46 2.19 26.53
C HIS A 111 1.54 2.37 27.60
N ASP A 112 2.63 3.05 27.24
CA ASP A 112 3.64 3.46 28.20
C ASP A 112 3.02 4.28 29.34
N TYR A 113 3.63 4.22 30.53
CA TYR A 113 3.17 4.93 31.73
C TYR A 113 2.96 6.45 31.51
N TYR A 114 3.64 7.03 30.53
CA TYR A 114 3.57 8.46 30.19
C TYR A 114 2.60 8.78 29.04
N TYR A 115 1.92 7.78 28.47
CA TYR A 115 0.97 7.99 27.39
C TYR A 115 -0.22 8.81 27.87
N LYS A 116 -0.48 9.91 27.17
CA LYS A 116 -1.64 10.77 27.40
C LYS A 116 -2.45 10.84 26.10
N PRO A 117 -3.64 10.21 26.03
CA PRO A 117 -4.46 10.27 24.83
C PRO A 117 -4.93 11.71 24.58
N GLU A 118 -5.26 12.01 23.32
CA GLU A 118 -5.91 13.28 22.98
C GLU A 118 -7.32 13.31 23.58
N PRO A 119 -7.66 14.32 24.40
CA PRO A 119 -8.96 14.38 25.05
C PRO A 119 -10.05 14.74 24.03
N ILE A 120 -11.09 13.90 23.93
CA ILE A 120 -12.28 14.18 23.13
C ILE A 120 -13.34 14.81 24.05
N PHE A 121 -13.55 16.12 23.89
CA PHE A 121 -14.57 16.84 24.65
C PHE A 121 -15.91 16.81 23.92
N GLN A 122 -16.96 16.43 24.63
CA GLN A 122 -18.33 16.43 24.12
C GLN A 122 -19.07 17.71 24.58
N GLY A 123 -19.54 18.52 23.64
CA GLY A 123 -20.31 19.76 23.88
C GLY A 123 -19.67 21.04 23.31
N GLU A 124 -20.46 22.11 23.19
CA GLU A 124 -20.04 23.41 22.60
C GLU A 124 -19.88 24.53 23.64
N GLY A 125 -19.95 24.20 24.93
CA GLY A 125 -19.87 25.17 26.03
C GLY A 125 -18.43 25.66 26.28
N PRO A 126 -18.25 26.86 26.89
CA PRO A 126 -16.92 27.41 27.18
C PRO A 126 -16.20 26.71 28.35
N ARG A 127 -16.79 25.67 28.93
CA ARG A 127 -16.29 24.98 30.12
C ARG A 127 -16.03 23.52 29.78
N PHE A 128 -14.79 23.11 30.01
CA PHE A 128 -14.33 21.73 29.86
C PHE A 128 -14.29 21.09 31.25
N PHE A 129 -14.95 19.95 31.41
CA PHE A 129 -14.92 19.15 32.64
C PHE A 129 -14.18 17.84 32.34
N GLY A 130 -13.17 17.52 33.14
CA GLY A 130 -12.48 16.23 33.11
C GLY A 130 -12.92 15.36 34.30
N VAL A 131 -12.83 14.05 34.14
CA VAL A 131 -12.94 13.09 35.24
C VAL A 131 -11.58 12.42 35.39
N GLU A 132 -11.01 12.48 36.59
CA GLU A 132 -9.85 11.69 36.97
C GLU A 132 -10.37 10.50 37.78
N LEU A 133 -10.03 9.28 37.36
CA LEU A 133 -10.33 8.07 38.10
C LEU A 133 -9.13 7.77 38.99
N GLU A 134 -9.25 8.07 40.28
CA GLU A 134 -8.32 7.59 41.29
C GLU A 134 -8.76 6.16 41.68
N LEU A 135 -7.85 5.19 41.54
CA LEU A 135 -8.06 3.84 42.04
C LEU A 135 -7.52 3.77 43.46
N ASP A 136 -8.41 3.68 44.43
CA ASP A 136 -8.05 3.48 45.83
C ASP A 136 -7.13 2.25 45.96
N GLN A 137 -5.94 2.46 46.52
CA GLN A 137 -4.92 1.43 46.77
C GLN A 137 -4.53 0.56 45.56
N GLY A 138 -4.57 1.10 44.33
CA GLY A 138 -4.01 0.42 43.16
C GLY A 138 -4.70 -0.89 42.77
N GLY A 139 -5.89 -1.18 43.30
CA GLY A 139 -6.61 -2.44 43.05
C GLY A 139 -6.06 -3.66 43.80
N GLU A 140 -5.33 -3.48 44.90
CA GLU A 140 -4.67 -4.57 45.64
C GLU A 140 -5.56 -5.29 46.69
N GLU A 141 -6.81 -4.85 46.91
CA GLU A 141 -7.74 -5.55 47.81
C GLU A 141 -8.71 -6.46 47.03
N ALA A 142 -8.41 -7.76 47.01
CA ALA A 142 -9.18 -8.79 46.30
C ALA A 142 -10.66 -8.90 46.74
N ASP A 143 -10.99 -8.44 47.96
CA ASP A 143 -12.34 -8.53 48.51
C ASP A 143 -13.32 -7.54 47.83
N ASN A 144 -12.82 -6.42 47.28
CA ASN A 144 -13.64 -5.45 46.56
C ASN A 144 -13.91 -5.85 45.09
N ALA A 145 -13.21 -6.87 44.58
CA ALA A 145 -13.29 -7.29 43.18
C ALA A 145 -14.41 -8.31 42.90
N ARG A 146 -15.25 -8.67 43.89
CA ARG A 146 -16.17 -9.81 43.79
C ARG A 146 -17.66 -9.57 43.89
N ASP A 147 -18.12 -8.33 44.06
CA ASP A 147 -19.55 -8.06 44.09
C ASP A 147 -19.99 -7.34 42.80
N LEU A 148 -20.41 -8.14 41.80
CA LEU A 148 -21.21 -7.73 40.64
C LEU A 148 -22.50 -8.58 40.60
#